data_AF-A0A9D8P075-F1
#
_entry.id   AF-A0A9D8P075-F1
#
_cell.length_a   1.000
_cell.length_b   1.000
_cell.length_c   1.000
_cell.angle_alpha   90.00
_cell.angle_beta   90.00
_cell.angle_gamma   90.00
#
_symmetry.space_group_name_H-M   'P 1'
#
loop_
_entity.id
_entity.type
_entity.pdbx_description
1 polymer ?
#
loop_
_entity_poly.entity_id
_entity_poly.type
_entity_poly.pdbx_seq_one_letter_code
_entity_poly.pdbx_strand_id
1 'polypeptide(L)'
;MGAFQKKGLGDMIAGWISTGPNPPVSAAQVTDVLGQDTLRQFASKAGVSLADAGSLLAGPLPAAVDHLTTDGKVPETNALEGLLGSLLSKPGR
;
A
#
# COMPACT_ATOMS: atom_id res chain seq x y z
N MET A 1 6.54 5.15 12.96
CA MET A 1 6.89 3.72 13.11
C MET A 1 5.80 2.97 12.35
N GLY A 2 5.92 3.00 11.04
CA GLY A 2 4.79 2.99 10.13
C GLY A 2 4.02 1.68 10.08
N ALA A 3 2.77 1.80 9.62
CA ALA A 3 1.79 0.72 9.54
C ALA A 3 2.36 -0.57 8.93
N PHE A 4 3.29 -0.43 7.98
CA PHE A 4 3.89 -1.55 7.26
C PHE A 4 5.03 -2.24 8.01
N GLN A 5 5.94 -1.48 8.63
CA GLN A 5 7.11 -2.04 9.31
C GLN A 5 6.73 -2.73 10.63
N LYS A 6 5.66 -2.24 11.29
CA LYS A 6 5.17 -2.80 12.56
C LYS A 6 4.35 -4.09 12.42
N LYS A 7 3.81 -4.38 11.25
CA LYS A 7 2.91 -5.52 11.04
C LYS A 7 3.55 -6.76 10.40
N GLY A 8 4.88 -6.83 10.37
CA GLY A 8 5.60 -7.98 9.80
C GLY A 8 5.66 -7.99 8.27
N LEU A 9 5.27 -6.88 7.62
CA LEU A 9 5.24 -6.74 6.16
C LEU A 9 6.53 -6.16 5.58
N GLY A 10 7.59 -6.08 6.40
CA GLY A 10 8.93 -5.78 5.92
C GLY A 10 9.35 -6.72 4.80
N ASP A 11 8.95 -7.99 4.86
CA ASP A 11 9.21 -9.00 3.82
C ASP A 11 8.47 -8.72 2.51
N MET A 12 7.20 -8.29 2.61
CA MET A 12 6.39 -7.96 1.44
C MET A 12 6.89 -6.71 0.74
N ILE A 13 7.21 -5.67 1.51
CA ILE A 13 7.85 -4.47 0.97
C ILE A 13 9.23 -4.82 0.43
N ALA A 14 10.01 -5.68 1.10
CA ALA A 14 11.31 -6.12 0.59
C ALA A 14 11.19 -6.80 -0.78
N GLY A 15 10.09 -7.52 -1.02
CA GLY A 15 9.74 -8.05 -2.33
C GLY A 15 9.48 -6.98 -3.40
N TRP A 16 8.89 -5.84 -3.03
CA TRP A 16 8.69 -4.68 -3.94
C TRP A 16 9.90 -3.77 -4.07
N ILE A 17 10.79 -3.74 -3.07
CA ILE A 17 12.05 -2.99 -3.10
C ILE A 17 13.09 -3.70 -3.98
N SER A 18 12.97 -5.02 -4.09
CA SER A 18 13.85 -5.80 -4.95
C SER A 18 13.72 -5.35 -6.40
N THR A 19 14.84 -5.25 -7.13
CA THR A 19 14.90 -4.82 -8.54
C THR A 19 14.24 -5.81 -9.52
N GLY A 20 13.46 -6.76 -9.02
CA GLY A 20 12.73 -7.77 -9.78
C GLY A 20 11.27 -7.37 -9.99
N PRO A 21 10.49 -8.20 -10.71
CA PRO A 21 9.07 -7.95 -10.90
C PRO A 21 8.34 -7.91 -9.55
N ASN A 22 7.59 -6.82 -9.33
CA ASN A 22 6.79 -6.65 -8.13
C ASN A 22 5.81 -7.82 -7.94
N PRO A 23 5.89 -8.57 -6.82
CA PRO A 23 4.92 -9.62 -6.56
C PRO A 23 3.50 -9.05 -6.50
N PRO A 24 2.51 -9.74 -7.12
CA PRO A 24 1.13 -9.33 -7.04
C PRO A 24 0.65 -9.39 -5.58
N VAL A 25 -0.15 -8.39 -5.21
CA VAL A 25 -0.72 -8.30 -3.87
C VAL A 25 -2.21 -8.53 -3.90
N SER A 26 -2.70 -9.28 -2.93
CA SER A 26 -4.13 -9.58 -2.80
C SER A 26 -4.82 -8.56 -1.90
N ALA A 27 -6.12 -8.35 -2.10
CA ALA A 27 -6.93 -7.49 -1.24
C ALA A 27 -6.82 -7.84 0.25
N ALA A 28 -6.70 -9.13 0.57
CA ALA A 28 -6.48 -9.61 1.94
C ALA A 28 -5.15 -9.13 2.54
N GLN A 29 -4.07 -9.16 1.75
CA GLN A 29 -2.76 -8.65 2.17
C GLN A 29 -2.81 -7.14 2.35
N VAL A 30 -3.46 -6.40 1.43
CA VAL A 30 -3.68 -4.95 1.61
C VAL A 30 -4.46 -4.66 2.90
N THR A 31 -5.47 -5.47 3.22
CA THR A 31 -6.25 -5.33 4.46
C THR A 31 -5.40 -5.58 5.70
N ASP A 32 -4.52 -6.58 5.64
CA ASP A 32 -3.61 -6.90 6.75
C ASP A 32 -2.64 -5.74 7.01
N VAL A 33 -2.08 -5.19 5.93
CA VAL A 33 -1.15 -4.07 5.89
C VAL A 33 -1.77 -2.77 6.41
N LEU A 34 -2.84 -2.32 5.75
CA LEU A 34 -3.46 -1.03 6.03
C LEU A 34 -4.35 -1.09 7.26
N GLY A 35 -4.79 -2.29 7.63
CA GLY A 35 -5.84 -2.52 8.62
C GLY A 35 -7.23 -2.32 8.02
N GLN A 36 -8.20 -3.04 8.57
CA GLN A 36 -9.60 -2.91 8.17
C GLN A 36 -10.14 -1.48 8.35
N ASP A 37 -9.70 -0.73 9.36
CA ASP A 37 -10.18 0.65 9.58
C ASP A 37 -9.77 1.60 8.45
N THR A 38 -8.50 1.60 8.06
CA THR A 38 -8.00 2.41 6.93
C THR A 38 -8.69 2.02 5.64
N LEU A 39 -8.83 0.71 5.41
CA LEU A 39 -9.48 0.20 4.21
C LEU A 39 -10.98 0.54 4.17
N ARG A 40 -11.65 0.51 5.33
CA ARG A 40 -13.06 0.91 5.48
C ARG A 40 -13.23 2.39 5.21
N GLN A 41 -12.32 3.25 5.67
CA GLN A 41 -12.37 4.68 5.35
C GLN A 41 -12.20 4.94 3.85
N PHE A 42 -11.27 4.24 3.19
CA PHE A 42 -11.12 4.33 1.74
C PHE A 42 -12.37 3.82 1.02
N ALA A 43 -12.88 2.66 1.41
CA ALA A 43 -14.08 2.05 0.85
C ALA A 43 -15.30 2.99 0.96
N SER A 44 -15.51 3.58 2.13
CA SER A 44 -16.58 4.57 2.37
C SER A 44 -16.40 5.83 1.54
N LYS A 45 -15.18 6.33 1.35
CA LYS A 45 -14.90 7.50 0.50
C LYS A 45 -15.05 7.21 -0.99
N ALA A 46 -14.66 6.02 -1.43
CA ALA A 46 -14.75 5.57 -2.81
C ALA A 46 -16.15 5.04 -3.17
N GLY A 47 -17.03 4.83 -2.18
CA GLY A 47 -18.37 4.27 -2.40
C GLY A 47 -18.36 2.80 -2.81
N VAL A 48 -17.35 2.03 -2.38
CA VAL A 48 -17.13 0.63 -2.76
C VAL A 48 -17.13 -0.30 -1.54
N SER A 49 -17.17 -1.61 -1.77
CA SER A 49 -17.05 -2.61 -0.70
C SER A 49 -15.62 -2.67 -0.15
N LEU A 50 -15.45 -3.18 1.07
CA LEU A 50 -14.12 -3.39 1.66
C LEU A 50 -13.21 -4.28 0.79
N ALA A 51 -13.79 -5.32 0.18
CA ALA A 51 -13.07 -6.22 -0.73
C ALA A 51 -12.62 -5.51 -2.02
N ASP A 52 -13.49 -4.67 -2.59
CA ASP A 52 -13.19 -3.86 -3.78
C ASP A 52 -12.13 -2.81 -3.47
N ALA A 53 -12.22 -2.17 -2.30
CA ALA A 53 -11.21 -1.24 -1.81
C ALA A 53 -9.81 -1.87 -1.73
N GLY A 54 -9.72 -3.09 -1.20
CA GLY A 54 -8.47 -3.84 -1.17
C GLY A 54 -7.92 -4.12 -2.57
N SER A 55 -8.77 -4.52 -3.50
CA SER A 55 -8.39 -4.77 -4.90
C SER A 55 -7.98 -3.50 -5.65
N LEU A 56 -8.69 -2.39 -5.41
CA LEU A 56 -8.41 -1.08 -6.01
C LEU A 56 -7.07 -0.51 -5.54
N LEU A 57 -6.69 -0.77 -4.29
CA LEU A 57 -5.38 -0.38 -3.75
C LEU A 57 -4.28 -1.39 -4.12
N ALA A 58 -4.62 -2.67 -4.26
CA ALA A 58 -3.67 -3.73 -4.62
C ALA A 58 -3.01 -3.52 -5.99
N GLY A 59 -3.72 -2.95 -6.95
CA GLY A 59 -3.16 -2.63 -8.27
C GLY A 59 -2.02 -1.59 -8.23
N PRO A 60 -2.27 -0.36 -7.74
CA PRO A 60 -1.29 0.72 -7.78
C PRO A 60 -0.23 0.64 -6.67
N LEU A 61 -0.48 -0.06 -5.55
CA LEU A 61 0.46 -0.11 -4.41
C LEU A 61 1.88 -0.59 -4.80
N PRO A 62 2.07 -1.74 -5.47
CA PRO A 62 3.41 -2.23 -5.79
C PRO A 62 4.18 -1.27 -6.70
N ALA A 63 3.53 -0.71 -7.71
CA ALA A 63 4.14 0.26 -8.62
C ALA A 63 4.49 1.58 -7.92
N ALA A 64 3.69 2.00 -6.94
CA ALA A 64 3.94 3.21 -6.18
C ALA A 64 5.11 3.03 -5.18
N VAL A 65 5.26 1.84 -4.60
CA VAL A 65 6.45 1.49 -3.78
C VAL A 65 7.69 1.44 -4.65
N ASP A 66 7.64 0.76 -5.80
CA ASP A 66 8.73 0.66 -6.78
C ASP A 66 9.25 2.03 -7.21
N HIS A 67 8.34 2.96 -7.50
CA HIS A 67 8.69 4.34 -7.87
C HIS A 67 9.36 5.14 -6.73
N LEU A 68 9.10 4.79 -5.47
CA LEU A 68 9.78 5.38 -4.31
C LEU A 68 11.13 4.74 -4.01
N THR A 69 11.30 3.46 -4.33
CA THR A 69 12.56 2.71 -4.20
C THR A 69 13.50 3.02 -5.36
N THR A 70 13.93 4.28 -5.45
CA THR A 70 15.02 4.64 -6.37
C THR A 70 16.29 3.92 -5.92
N ASP A 71 16.93 3.16 -6.83
CA ASP A 71 18.18 2.42 -6.59
C ASP A 71 18.04 1.16 -5.69
N GLY A 72 16.84 0.59 -5.56
CA GLY A 72 16.60 -0.59 -4.69
C GLY A 72 16.78 -0.29 -3.19
N LYS A 73 16.74 0.99 -2.82
CA LYS A 73 16.84 1.42 -1.43
C LYS A 73 15.45 1.55 -0.83
N VAL A 74 15.32 1.03 0.38
CA VAL A 74 14.10 1.16 1.18
C VAL A 74 13.82 2.63 1.41
N PRO A 75 12.71 3.20 0.88
CA PRO A 75 12.29 4.53 1.26
C PRO A 75 12.08 4.53 2.77
N GLU A 76 12.47 5.63 3.41
CA GLU A 76 12.20 5.82 4.83
C GLU A 76 10.73 5.50 5.10
N THR A 77 10.42 4.83 6.20
CA THR A 77 9.04 4.39 6.50
C THR A 77 8.03 5.54 6.43
N ASN A 78 8.48 6.76 6.73
CA ASN A 78 7.71 7.99 6.62
C ASN A 78 7.31 8.34 5.17
N ALA A 79 8.14 8.03 4.18
CA ALA A 79 7.85 8.27 2.76
C ALA A 79 6.75 7.34 2.22
N LEU A 80 6.75 6.08 2.65
CA LEU A 80 5.66 5.13 2.35
C LEU A 80 4.33 5.57 2.98
N GLU A 81 4.38 6.05 4.22
CA GLU A 81 3.19 6.61 4.90
C GLU A 81 2.65 7.85 4.17
N GLY A 82 3.53 8.73 3.67
CA GLY A 82 3.14 9.90 2.89
C GLY A 82 2.51 9.56 1.53
N LEU A 83 3.05 8.56 0.84
CA LEU A 83 2.47 8.05 -0.41
C LEU A 83 1.08 7.47 -0.20
N LEU A 84 0.92 6.64 0.83
CA LEU A 84 -0.37 6.07 1.18
C LEU A 84 -1.35 7.17 1.57
N GLY A 85 -0.89 8.16 2.35
CA GLY A 85 -1.67 9.36 2.63
C GLY A 85 -2.15 10.06 1.36
N SER A 86 -1.30 10.17 0.33
CA SER A 86 -1.70 10.74 -0.97
C SER A 86 -2.69 9.86 -1.74
N LEU A 87 -2.53 8.53 -1.72
CA LEU A 87 -3.47 7.60 -2.35
C LEU A 87 -4.85 7.61 -1.68
N LEU A 88 -4.88 7.70 -0.35
CA LEU A 88 -6.12 7.75 0.44
C LEU A 88 -6.78 9.14 0.43
N SER A 89 -5.99 10.19 0.28
CA SER A 89 -6.47 11.59 0.27
C SER A 89 -6.96 12.04 -1.10
N LYS A 90 -6.79 11.23 -2.16
CA LYS A 90 -7.25 11.55 -3.50
C LYS A 90 -8.54 10.78 -3.82
N PRO A 91 -9.73 11.23 -3.35
CA PRO A 91 -10.97 10.84 -4.00
C PRO A 91 -10.93 11.41 -5.43
N GLY A 92 -11.54 10.70 -6.38
CA GLY A 92 -11.66 11.14 -7.77
C GLY A 92 -12.02 12.62 -7.84
N ARG A 93 -11.27 13.36 -8.67
CA ARG A 93 -11.66 14.71 -9.08
C ARG A 93 -12.94 14.65 -9.90
#